data_AF-A0A222E391-F1
#
_entry.id   AF-A0A222E391-F1
#
_cell.length_a   1.000
_cell.length_b   1.000
_cell.length_c   1.000
_cell.angle_alpha   90.00
_cell.angle_beta   90.00
_cell.angle_gamma   90.00
#
_symmetry.space_group_name_H-M   'P 1'
#
loop_
_entity.id
_entity.type
_entity.pdbx_description
1 polymer ?
#
loop_
_entity_poly.entity_id
_entity_poly.type
_entity_poly.pdbx_seq_one_letter_code
_entity_poly.pdbx_strand_id
1 'polypeptide(L)'
;MALFSHENRERNAETRRVFAAFEIAHTIVDFIAAFCFLIGSILFFWTAWETVAIWFFVVGSACFALKPTLRLVRELKLAAMGDTKDLAERYRD
;
A
#
# COMPACT_ATOMS: atom_id res chain seq x y z
N MET A 1 -14.98 14.94 10.37
CA MET A 1 -14.90 13.61 9.72
C MET A 1 -13.70 12.87 10.28
N ALA A 2 -13.92 11.73 10.95
CA ALA A 2 -12.81 10.91 11.41
C ALA A 2 -12.19 10.20 10.20
N LEU A 3 -10.90 10.41 9.95
CA LEU A 3 -10.12 9.80 8.86
C LEU A 3 -10.12 8.25 8.87
N PHE A 4 -10.69 7.63 9.91
CA PHE A 4 -10.69 6.19 10.16
C PHE A 4 -12.08 5.58 10.41
N SER A 5 -13.18 6.23 10.01
CA SER A 5 -14.51 5.61 10.18
C SER A 5 -14.74 4.49 9.15
N HIS A 6 -15.17 3.32 9.65
CA HIS A 6 -15.50 2.13 8.83
C HIS A 6 -16.64 2.37 7.82
N GLU A 7 -17.40 3.44 8.00
CA GLU A 7 -18.62 3.78 7.26
C GLU A 7 -18.35 4.18 5.80
N ASN A 8 -17.16 4.69 5.48
CA ASN A 8 -16.81 5.09 4.11
C ASN A 8 -16.51 3.91 3.16
N ARG A 9 -16.37 2.68 3.66
CA ARG A 9 -16.02 1.49 2.84
C ARG A 9 -17.18 0.97 1.98
N GLU A 10 -18.42 1.32 2.33
CA GLU A 10 -19.65 0.80 1.69
C GLU A 10 -20.36 1.82 0.77
N ARG A 11 -19.89 3.08 0.70
CA ARG A 11 -20.65 4.20 0.13
C ARG A 11 -20.79 4.25 -1.41
N ASN A 12 -20.03 3.46 -2.19
CA ASN A 12 -20.18 3.41 -3.66
C ASN A 12 -19.44 2.23 -4.32
N ALA A 13 -20.01 1.68 -5.40
CA ALA A 13 -19.40 0.60 -6.19
C ALA A 13 -18.03 0.98 -6.80
N GLU A 14 -17.82 2.25 -7.15
CA GLU A 14 -16.53 2.74 -7.64
C GLU A 14 -15.44 2.77 -6.56
N THR A 15 -15.81 3.14 -5.32
CA THR A 15 -14.89 3.19 -4.18
C THR A 15 -14.36 1.79 -3.85
N ARG A 16 -15.20 0.74 -3.97
CA ARG A 16 -14.78 -0.66 -3.81
C ARG A 16 -13.72 -1.10 -4.82
N ARG A 17 -13.81 -0.69 -6.09
CA ARG A 17 -12.81 -1.04 -7.11
C ARG A 17 -11.45 -0.43 -6.82
N VAL A 18 -11.43 0.85 -6.45
CA VAL A 18 -10.18 1.54 -6.06
C VAL A 18 -9.59 0.89 -4.82
N PHE A 19 -10.41 0.55 -3.83
CA PHE A 19 -9.96 -0.12 -2.62
C PHE A 19 -9.30 -1.49 -2.91
N ALA A 20 -9.96 -2.32 -3.72
CA ALA A 20 -9.45 -3.64 -4.10
C ALA A 20 -8.12 -3.55 -4.87
N ALA A 21 -7.98 -2.58 -5.78
CA ALA A 21 -6.72 -2.37 -6.51
C ALA A 21 -5.55 -2.01 -5.58
N PHE A 22 -5.78 -1.13 -4.59
CA PHE A 22 -4.77 -0.79 -3.59
C PHE A 22 -4.40 -1.97 -2.68
N GLU A 23 -5.36 -2.82 -2.34
CA GLU A 23 -5.14 -4.00 -1.49
C GLU A 23 -4.34 -5.09 -2.23
N ILE A 24 -4.61 -5.31 -3.52
CA ILE A 24 -3.82 -6.20 -4.39
C ILE A 24 -2.40 -5.65 -4.55
N ALA A 25 -2.25 -4.35 -4.84
CA ALA A 25 -0.94 -3.72 -4.97
C ALA A 25 -0.11 -3.84 -3.68
N HIS A 26 -0.74 -3.62 -2.51
CA HIS A 26 -0.11 -3.86 -1.20
C HIS A 26 0.40 -5.29 -1.05
N THR A 27 -0.47 -6.25 -1.38
CA THR A 27 -0.15 -7.68 -1.25
C THR A 27 1.02 -8.06 -2.15
N ILE A 28 1.06 -7.54 -3.38
CA ILE A 28 2.18 -7.78 -4.31
C ILE A 28 3.49 -7.22 -3.74
N VAL A 29 3.48 -5.98 -3.24
CA VAL A 29 4.68 -5.35 -2.66
C VAL A 29 5.16 -6.13 -1.42
N ASP A 30 4.24 -6.63 -0.60
CA ASP A 30 4.57 -7.48 0.54
C ASP A 30 5.27 -8.78 0.12
N PHE A 31 4.75 -9.47 -0.89
CA PHE A 31 5.38 -10.67 -1.41
C PHE A 31 6.76 -10.39 -1.99
N ILE A 32 6.93 -9.29 -2.74
CA ILE A 32 8.23 -8.89 -3.26
C ILE A 32 9.21 -8.66 -2.11
N ALA A 33 8.83 -7.91 -1.08
CA ALA A 33 9.67 -7.67 0.09
C ALA A 33 10.05 -8.99 0.78
N ALA A 34 9.07 -9.87 1.00
CA ALA A 34 9.29 -11.17 1.65
C ALA A 34 10.24 -12.07 0.84
N PHE A 35 10.06 -12.16 -0.47
CA PHE A 35 10.98 -12.91 -1.34
C PHE A 35 12.38 -12.32 -1.33
N CYS A 36 12.50 -10.98 -1.37
CA CYS A 36 13.80 -10.33 -1.31
C CYS A 36 14.53 -10.68 0.00
N PHE A 37 13.86 -10.61 1.14
CA PHE A 37 14.46 -10.98 2.43
C PHE A 37 14.80 -12.47 2.51
N LEU A 38 13.93 -13.34 2.02
CA LEU A 38 14.16 -14.79 2.05
C LEU A 38 15.36 -15.17 1.18
N ILE A 39 15.43 -14.66 -0.05
CA ILE A 39 16.54 -14.89 -0.97
C ILE A 39 17.83 -14.34 -0.37
N GLY A 40 17.81 -13.09 0.13
CA GLY A 40 18.97 -12.51 0.82
C GLY A 40 19.45 -13.38 1.98
N SER A 41 18.52 -13.90 2.79
CA SER A 41 18.84 -14.76 3.94
C SER A 41 19.51 -16.06 3.51
N ILE A 42 19.05 -16.65 2.41
CA ILE A 42 19.66 -17.86 1.82
C ILE A 42 21.06 -17.55 1.29
N LEU A 43 21.25 -16.41 0.60
CA LEU A 43 22.54 -16.02 0.02
C LEU A 43 23.64 -15.85 1.08
N PHE A 44 23.30 -15.46 2.31
CA PHE A 44 24.27 -15.35 3.41
C PHE A 44 24.93 -16.68 3.81
N PHE A 45 24.46 -17.84 3.32
CA PHE A 45 25.16 -19.12 3.51
C PHE A 45 26.48 -19.23 2.74
N TRP A 46 26.74 -18.31 1.80
CA TRP A 46 27.98 -18.25 1.05
C TRP A 46 28.61 -16.87 1.16
N THR A 47 29.82 -16.80 1.71
CA THR A 47 30.56 -15.53 1.90
C THR A 47 30.77 -14.77 0.58
N ALA A 48 30.90 -15.48 -0.55
CA ALA A 48 31.04 -14.87 -1.87
C ALA A 48 29.81 -14.07 -2.33
N TRP A 49 28.62 -14.34 -1.77
CA TRP A 49 27.35 -13.71 -2.14
C TRP A 49 26.87 -12.66 -1.14
N GLU A 50 27.67 -12.34 -0.13
CA GLU A 50 27.28 -11.46 0.97
C GLU A 50 26.86 -10.06 0.50
N THR A 51 27.61 -9.48 -0.44
CA THR A 51 27.25 -8.16 -1.01
C THR A 51 25.90 -8.20 -1.73
N VAL A 52 25.61 -9.29 -2.45
CA VAL A 52 24.32 -9.47 -3.15
C VAL A 52 23.19 -9.66 -2.14
N ALA A 53 23.43 -10.44 -1.08
CA ALA A 53 22.49 -10.64 0.02
C ALA A 53 22.11 -9.31 0.69
N ILE A 54 23.09 -8.44 0.96
CA ILE A 54 22.85 -7.10 1.53
C ILE A 54 21.91 -6.29 0.64
N TRP A 55 22.14 -6.26 -0.69
CA TRP A 55 21.27 -5.53 -1.61
C TRP A 55 19.85 -6.08 -1.66
N PHE A 56 19.67 -7.40 -1.56
CA PHE A 56 18.34 -8.01 -1.41
C PHE A 56 17.61 -7.49 -0.16
N PHE A 57 18.32 -7.34 0.96
CA PHE A 57 17.75 -6.74 2.17
C PHE A 57 17.47 -5.24 2.02
N VAL A 58 18.31 -4.48 1.33
CA VAL A 58 18.07 -3.04 1.06
C VAL A 58 16.80 -2.87 0.21
N VAL A 59 16.67 -3.63 -0.88
CA VAL A 59 15.50 -3.60 -1.76
C VAL A 59 14.26 -4.08 -1.03
N GLY A 60 14.34 -5.20 -0.30
CA GLY A 60 13.23 -5.70 0.52
C GLY A 60 12.76 -4.67 1.55
N SER A 61 13.69 -3.96 2.18
CA SER A 61 13.39 -2.89 3.15
C SER A 61 12.72 -1.68 2.50
N ALA A 62 13.17 -1.28 1.32
CA ALA A 62 12.53 -0.21 0.54
C ALA A 62 11.09 -0.60 0.17
N CYS A 63 10.86 -1.82 -0.30
CA CYS A 63 9.51 -2.34 -0.56
C CYS A 63 8.65 -2.39 0.70
N PHE A 64 9.20 -2.85 1.82
CA PHE A 64 8.49 -2.90 3.10
C PHE A 64 8.09 -1.50 3.59
N ALA A 65 8.94 -0.49 3.35
CA ALA A 65 8.65 0.91 3.67
C ALA A 65 7.55 1.53 2.79
N LEU A 66 7.26 0.99 1.60
CA LEU A 66 6.15 1.45 0.76
C LEU A 66 4.77 1.11 1.36
N LYS A 67 4.72 0.17 2.30
CA LYS A 67 3.49 -0.29 2.96
C LYS A 67 2.74 0.84 3.71
N PRO A 68 3.35 1.58 4.65
CA PRO A 68 2.69 2.75 5.25
C PRO A 68 2.32 3.83 4.21
N THR A 69 3.15 4.02 3.18
CA THR A 69 2.90 5.01 2.11
C THR A 69 1.63 4.70 1.31
N LEU A 70 1.47 3.45 0.87
CA LEU A 70 0.27 3.03 0.13
C LEU A 70 -0.99 3.07 1.00
N ARG A 71 -0.87 2.79 2.31
CA ARG A 71 -1.99 2.93 3.25
C ARG A 71 -2.40 4.40 3.40
N LEU A 72 -1.44 5.31 3.53
CA LEU A 72 -1.67 6.75 3.62
C LEU A 72 -2.31 7.30 2.34
N VAL A 73 -1.79 6.93 1.16
CA VAL A 73 -2.34 7.36 -0.14
C VAL A 73 -3.79 6.90 -0.30
N ARG A 74 -4.10 5.67 0.12
CA ARG A 74 -5.48 5.15 0.12
C ARG A 74 -6.39 6.00 1.01
N GLU A 75 -5.97 6.31 2.23
CA GLU A 75 -6.75 7.12 3.17
C GLU A 75 -6.97 8.55 2.66
N LEU A 76 -5.94 9.19 2.08
CA LEU A 76 -6.05 10.51 1.46
C LEU A 76 -7.02 10.52 0.27
N LYS A 77 -6.96 9.48 -0.59
CA LYS A 77 -7.87 9.37 -1.75
C LYS A 77 -9.32 9.18 -1.33
N LEU A 78 -9.56 8.40 -0.27
CA LEU A 78 -10.90 8.22 0.30
C LEU A 78 -11.41 9.52 0.94
N ALA A 79 -10.56 10.27 1.63
CA ALA A 79 -10.92 11.58 2.18
C ALA A 79 -11.32 12.58 1.08
N ALA A 80 -10.55 12.66 0.00
CA ALA A 80 -10.85 13.54 -1.15
C ALA A 80 -12.15 13.16 -1.88
N MET A 81 -12.49 11.87 -1.96
CA MET A 81 -13.76 11.41 -2.52
C MET A 81 -14.97 11.78 -1.65
N GLY A 82 -14.79 11.91 -0.33
CA GLY A 82 -15.84 12.39 0.57
C GLY A 82 -16.16 13.86 0.32
N ASP A 83 -15.12 14.69 0.25
CA ASP A 83 -15.22 16.15 0.04
C ASP A 83 -15.85 16.52 -1.31
N THR A 84 -15.49 15.80 -2.38
CA THR A 84 -16.06 16.03 -3.72
C THR A 84 -17.56 15.70 -3.80
N LYS A 85 -18.05 14.70 -3.05
CA LYS A 85 -19.48 14.40 -2.99
C LYS A 85 -20.27 15.48 -2.25
N ASP A 86 -19.76 15.94 -1.11
CA ASP A 86 -20.40 16.99 -0.30
C ASP A 86 -20.48 18.32 -1.09
N LEU A 87 -19.42 18.66 -1.84
CA LEU A 87 -19.44 19.81 -2.75
C LEU A 87 -20.47 19.64 -3.87
N ALA A 88 -20.53 18.48 -4.53
CA ALA A 88 -21.47 18.22 -5.61
C ALA A 88 -22.95 18.28 -5.16
N GLU A 89 -23.23 17.89 -3.91
CA GLU A 89 -24.57 17.99 -3.32
C GLU A 89 -24.93 19.46 -2.99
N ARG A 90 -23.96 20.24 -2.51
CA ARG A 90 -24.13 21.67 -2.20
C ARG A 90 -24.40 22.57 -3.41
N TYR A 91 -24.00 22.16 -4.61
CA TYR A 91 -24.25 22.89 -5.86
C TYR A 91 -25.48 22.36 -6.64
N ARG A 92 -26.26 21.44 -6.06
CA ARG A 92 -27.52 20.94 -6.64
C ARG A 92 -28.78 21.61 -6.08
N ASP A 93 -28.63 22.47 -5.08
CA ASP A 93 -29.66 23.39 -4.57
C ASP A 93 -29.53 24.79 -5.22
#